data_AF-A0A498F103-F1
#
_entry.id   AF-A0A498F103-F1
#
_cell.length_a   1.000
_cell.length_b   1.000
_cell.length_c   1.000
_cell.angle_alpha   90.00
_cell.angle_beta   90.00
_cell.angle_gamma   90.00
#
_symmetry.space_group_name_H-M   'P 1'
#
loop_
_entity.id
_entity.type
_entity.pdbx_description
1 polymer ?
#
loop_
_entity_poly.entity_id
_entity_poly.type
_entity_poly.pdbx_seq_one_letter_code
_entity_poly.pdbx_strand_id
1 'polypeptide(L)'
;MSGAESVGDERSDAGRDVDRTPVSDADVCVVGAGPAGALVADRLAGDRDVVVLDAGPRFDPEDRLARQERAIRPAYGRPDVWGVGGARDAHENAGDRFYPLNHARVKGVGGSTLHWQGMVMRLHEDDFNSGTARGVGADWPIDYADLPPYYAQAEKELGVS
;
A
#
# COMPACT_ATOMS: atom_id res chain seq x y z
N MET A 1 16.43 -24.70 -45.33
CA MET A 1 16.67 -24.69 -43.87
C MET A 1 15.80 -23.58 -43.31
N SER A 2 14.84 -23.97 -42.48
CA SER A 2 13.77 -23.13 -41.93
C SER A 2 14.32 -22.14 -40.92
N GLY A 3 13.82 -20.90 -40.99
CA GLY A 3 14.08 -19.87 -39.99
C GLY A 3 13.44 -20.20 -38.64
N ALA A 4 14.00 -19.57 -37.61
CA ALA A 4 13.37 -19.37 -36.33
C ALA A 4 13.59 -17.90 -35.97
N GLU A 5 12.54 -17.10 -36.11
CA GLU A 5 12.46 -15.75 -35.57
C GLU A 5 12.31 -15.84 -34.05
N SER A 6 13.19 -15.17 -33.33
CA SER A 6 13.07 -15.01 -31.87
C SER A 6 12.02 -13.97 -31.56
N VAL A 7 10.88 -14.40 -31.02
CA VAL A 7 9.88 -13.51 -30.43
C VAL A 7 10.40 -13.07 -29.06
N GLY A 8 10.97 -11.87 -29.01
CA GLY A 8 11.18 -11.15 -27.75
C GLY A 8 9.83 -10.56 -27.30
N ASP A 9 9.31 -11.02 -26.17
CA ASP A 9 8.17 -10.39 -25.50
C ASP A 9 8.68 -9.18 -24.72
N GLU A 10 8.95 -8.08 -25.44
CA GLU A 10 9.12 -6.76 -24.85
C GLU A 10 7.74 -6.23 -24.43
N ARG A 11 7.26 -6.62 -23.24
CA ARG A 11 6.19 -5.86 -22.57
C ARG A 11 6.79 -4.59 -21.96
N SER A 12 6.98 -3.57 -22.79
CA SER A 12 7.04 -2.19 -22.31
C SER A 12 5.61 -1.76 -21.94
N ASP A 13 5.31 -1.68 -20.64
CA ASP A 13 4.05 -1.14 -20.12
C ASP A 13 4.09 0.41 -20.00
N ALA A 14 5.02 1.04 -20.72
CA ALA A 14 5.12 2.48 -20.80
C ALA A 14 4.00 3.03 -21.69
N GLY A 15 2.88 3.41 -21.08
CA GLY A 15 1.98 4.41 -21.65
C GLY A 15 0.86 3.88 -22.55
N ARG A 16 0.11 2.85 -22.12
CA ARG A 16 -1.29 2.79 -22.59
C ARG A 16 -2.05 3.95 -21.95
N ASP A 17 -2.63 4.80 -22.79
CA ASP A 17 -3.61 5.82 -22.41
C ASP A 17 -4.89 5.13 -21.92
N VAL A 18 -4.80 4.53 -20.74
CA VAL A 18 -5.91 3.89 -20.07
C VAL A 18 -6.77 5.00 -19.51
N ASP A 19 -8.01 5.08 -19.97
CA ASP A 19 -9.03 5.93 -19.36
C ASP A 19 -9.22 5.52 -17.90
N ARG A 20 -8.93 6.45 -17.01
CA ARG A 20 -9.01 6.30 -15.55
C ARG A 20 -10.03 7.26 -14.96
N THR A 21 -10.93 7.79 -15.79
CA THR A 21 -12.03 8.64 -15.34
C THR A 21 -12.89 7.83 -14.36
N PRO A 22 -13.15 8.35 -13.14
CA PRO A 22 -14.02 7.66 -12.20
C PRO A 22 -15.41 7.46 -12.79
N VAL A 23 -15.95 6.26 -12.61
CA VAL A 23 -17.34 5.92 -12.95
C VAL A 23 -18.22 6.11 -11.71
N SER A 24 -19.43 6.61 -11.90
CA SER A 24 -20.37 6.89 -10.79
C SER A 24 -21.31 5.74 -10.48
N ASP A 25 -21.33 4.70 -11.31
CA ASP A 25 -22.23 3.55 -11.29
C ASP A 25 -21.52 2.23 -10.94
N ALA A 26 -20.30 2.29 -10.41
CA ALA A 26 -19.60 1.13 -9.87
C ALA A 26 -20.37 0.51 -8.68
N ASP A 27 -20.32 -0.82 -8.57
CA ASP A 27 -20.88 -1.57 -7.43
C ASP A 27 -20.17 -1.22 -6.11
N VAL A 28 -18.85 -0.95 -6.18
CA VAL A 28 -18.00 -0.72 -5.01
C VAL A 28 -17.07 0.47 -5.26
N CYS A 29 -17.04 1.39 -4.29
CA CYS A 29 -16.06 2.48 -4.23
C CYS A 29 -15.05 2.23 -3.11
N VAL A 30 -13.78 2.06 -3.47
CA VAL A 30 -12.66 1.92 -2.54
C VAL A 30 -11.96 3.27 -2.40
N VAL A 31 -11.89 3.79 -1.16
CA VAL A 31 -11.20 5.05 -0.86
C VAL A 31 -9.80 4.75 -0.33
N GLY A 32 -8.79 5.05 -1.16
CA GLY A 32 -7.37 4.87 -0.91
C GLY A 32 -6.78 3.74 -1.76
N ALA A 33 -5.90 4.08 -2.70
CA ALA A 33 -5.16 3.15 -3.54
C ALA A 33 -3.84 2.69 -2.88
N GLY A 34 -3.86 2.52 -1.56
CA GLY A 34 -2.77 1.93 -0.78
C GLY A 34 -2.81 0.39 -0.80
N PRO A 35 -1.93 -0.29 -0.03
CA PRO A 35 -1.85 -1.76 -0.05
C PRO A 35 -3.18 -2.44 0.30
N ALA A 36 -3.88 -1.97 1.33
CA ALA A 36 -5.16 -2.56 1.73
C ALA A 36 -6.25 -2.36 0.67
N GLY A 37 -6.40 -1.13 0.17
CA GLY A 37 -7.42 -0.81 -0.82
C GLY A 37 -7.17 -1.51 -2.16
N ALA A 38 -5.90 -1.60 -2.59
CA ALA A 38 -5.53 -2.31 -3.81
C ALA A 38 -5.86 -3.81 -3.73
N LEU A 39 -5.57 -4.48 -2.61
CA LEU A 39 -5.89 -5.91 -2.43
C LEU A 39 -7.40 -6.16 -2.40
N VAL A 40 -8.17 -5.29 -1.72
CA VAL A 40 -9.63 -5.39 -1.71
C VAL A 40 -10.20 -5.16 -3.12
N ALA A 41 -9.72 -4.14 -3.82
CA ALA A 41 -10.16 -3.84 -5.18
C ALA A 41 -9.85 -4.98 -6.16
N ASP A 42 -8.62 -5.51 -6.13
CA ASP A 42 -8.19 -6.65 -6.94
C ASP A 42 -9.10 -7.87 -6.72
N ARG A 43 -9.40 -8.20 -5.45
CA ARG A 43 -10.24 -9.35 -5.13
C ARG A 43 -11.69 -9.19 -5.61
N LEU A 44 -12.25 -7.98 -5.54
CA LEU A 44 -13.64 -7.69 -5.91
C LEU A 44 -13.81 -7.45 -7.41
N ALA A 45 -12.78 -7.00 -8.12
CA ALA A 45 -12.82 -6.77 -9.56
C ALA A 45 -13.01 -8.06 -10.39
N GLY A 46 -12.93 -9.24 -9.76
CA GLY A 46 -13.23 -10.51 -10.43
C GLY A 46 -14.71 -10.68 -10.79
N ASP A 47 -15.62 -9.99 -10.11
CA ASP A 47 -17.07 -10.14 -10.30
C ASP A 47 -17.90 -8.86 -10.07
N ARG A 48 -17.24 -7.72 -9.82
CA ARG A 48 -17.89 -6.43 -9.55
C ARG A 48 -17.20 -5.29 -10.28
N ASP A 49 -17.96 -4.26 -10.59
CA ASP A 49 -17.39 -2.98 -11.04
C ASP A 49 -16.85 -2.21 -9.84
N VAL A 50 -15.54 -1.98 -9.81
CA VAL A 50 -14.84 -1.34 -8.69
C VAL A 50 -14.19 -0.03 -9.14
N VAL A 51 -14.52 1.06 -8.46
CA VAL A 51 -13.81 2.34 -8.58
C VAL A 51 -12.88 2.53 -7.39
N VAL A 52 -11.64 2.96 -7.64
CA VAL A 52 -10.66 3.27 -6.60
C VAL A 52 -10.33 4.76 -6.67
N LEU A 53 -10.58 5.48 -5.57
CA LEU A 53 -10.26 6.90 -5.44
C LEU A 53 -9.05 7.08 -4.53
N ASP A 54 -8.08 7.89 -4.94
CA ASP A 54 -6.94 8.26 -4.09
C ASP A 54 -6.81 9.78 -4.01
N ALA A 55 -6.36 10.28 -2.85
CA ALA A 55 -6.16 11.69 -2.60
C ALA A 55 -4.91 12.27 -3.27
N GLY A 56 -4.00 11.42 -3.76
CA GLY A 56 -2.77 11.85 -4.43
C GLY A 56 -2.61 11.29 -5.84
N PRO A 57 -1.55 11.73 -6.54
CA PRO A 57 -1.31 11.36 -7.92
C PRO A 57 -0.78 9.93 -8.06
N ARG A 58 -0.69 9.46 -9.30
CA ARG A 58 0.23 8.37 -9.65
C ARG A 58 1.62 8.98 -9.88
N PHE A 59 2.62 8.50 -9.16
CA PHE A 59 3.99 8.99 -9.31
C PHE A 59 4.69 8.31 -10.47
N ASP A 60 5.68 9.01 -11.04
CA ASP A 60 6.55 8.44 -12.07
C ASP A 60 7.42 7.33 -11.47
N PRO A 61 7.37 6.09 -11.99
CA PRO A 61 8.25 5.01 -11.56
C PRO A 61 9.75 5.33 -11.71
N GLU A 62 10.13 6.15 -12.69
CA GLU A 62 11.53 6.53 -12.94
C GLU A 62 12.12 7.34 -11.77
N ASP A 63 11.30 8.15 -11.10
CA ASP A 63 11.72 8.93 -9.93
C ASP A 63 11.92 8.08 -8.67
N ARG A 64 11.38 6.84 -8.63
CA ARG A 64 11.21 6.07 -7.39
C ARG A 64 12.53 5.84 -6.66
N LEU A 65 13.58 5.45 -7.38
CA LEU A 65 14.89 5.15 -6.78
C LEU A 65 15.51 6.41 -6.17
N ALA A 66 15.47 7.54 -6.89
CA ALA A 66 15.97 8.81 -6.39
C ALA A 66 15.18 9.32 -5.16
N ARG A 67 13.86 9.11 -5.14
CA ARG A 67 13.00 9.43 -3.98
C ARG A 67 13.35 8.58 -2.77
N GLN A 68 13.51 7.27 -2.94
CA GLN A 68 13.86 6.34 -1.85
C GLN A 68 15.25 6.62 -1.27
N GLU A 69 16.25 6.88 -2.13
CA GLU A 69 17.61 7.27 -1.74
C GLU A 69 17.57 8.48 -0.78
N ARG A 70 16.79 9.52 -1.14
CA ARG A 70 16.62 10.72 -0.30
C ARG A 70 15.81 10.46 0.98
N ALA A 71 14.85 9.53 0.93
CA ALA A 71 13.99 9.22 2.07
C ALA A 71 14.75 8.47 3.19
N ILE A 72 15.59 7.51 2.80
CA ILE A 72 16.23 6.56 3.74
C ILE A 72 17.55 7.11 4.28
N ARG A 73 18.31 7.89 3.48
CA ARG A 73 19.65 8.33 3.88
C ARG A 73 19.60 9.54 4.82
N PRO A 74 20.18 9.44 6.05
CA PRO A 74 20.17 10.54 7.02
C PRO A 74 20.77 11.85 6.50
N ALA A 75 21.72 11.78 5.56
CA ALA A 75 22.40 12.93 4.98
C ALA A 75 21.46 13.96 4.32
N TYR A 76 20.25 13.57 3.92
CA TYR A 76 19.30 14.47 3.27
C TYR A 76 18.32 15.18 4.23
N GLY A 77 18.40 14.93 5.54
CA GLY A 77 17.58 15.65 6.53
C GLY A 77 16.08 15.34 6.46
N ARG A 78 15.70 14.13 6.01
CA ARG A 78 14.30 13.64 5.89
C ARG A 78 13.38 14.57 5.07
N PRO A 79 13.70 14.82 3.79
CA PRO A 79 12.91 15.72 2.96
C PRO A 79 11.52 15.13 2.64
N ASP A 80 10.55 15.98 2.28
CA ASP A 80 9.29 15.54 1.67
C ASP A 80 9.54 15.11 0.22
N VAL A 81 9.85 13.83 0.03
CA VAL A 81 10.18 13.23 -1.27
C VAL A 81 8.95 12.88 -2.11
N TRP A 82 7.76 12.89 -1.50
CA TRP A 82 6.51 12.55 -2.19
C TRP A 82 5.71 13.78 -2.55
N GLY A 83 6.04 14.95 -1.99
CA GLY A 83 5.36 16.22 -2.29
C GLY A 83 3.89 16.18 -1.88
N VAL A 84 3.56 15.36 -0.87
CA VAL A 84 2.19 15.12 -0.39
C VAL A 84 1.82 16.04 0.77
N GLY A 85 2.58 17.12 0.94
CA GLY A 85 2.32 18.18 1.92
C GLY A 85 0.94 18.83 1.79
N GLY A 86 0.66 19.75 2.72
CA GLY A 86 -0.64 20.38 2.90
C GLY A 86 -1.37 19.92 4.16
N ALA A 87 -2.49 20.57 4.45
CA ALA A 87 -3.39 20.14 5.52
C ALA A 87 -3.81 18.69 5.28
N ARG A 88 -3.71 17.86 6.33
CA ARG A 88 -4.36 16.56 6.37
C ARG A 88 -5.81 16.83 6.79
N ASP A 89 -6.74 16.02 6.29
CA ASP A 89 -8.11 15.96 6.84
C ASP A 89 -8.00 15.74 8.36
N ALA A 90 -9.05 16.04 9.14
CA ALA A 90 -9.07 16.12 10.62
C ALA A 90 -8.55 14.89 11.42
N HIS A 91 -7.97 13.89 10.75
CA HIS A 91 -7.12 12.82 11.26
C HIS A 91 -5.73 13.35 11.64
N GLU A 92 -5.73 14.24 12.62
CA GLU A 92 -4.58 14.51 13.47
C GLU A 92 -4.21 13.21 14.21
N ASN A 93 -2.95 13.09 14.64
CA ASN A 93 -2.66 12.05 15.62
C ASN A 93 -3.45 12.41 16.87
N ALA A 94 -4.37 11.54 17.29
CA ALA A 94 -5.09 11.75 18.53
C ALA A 94 -4.11 11.68 19.71
N GLY A 95 -4.29 12.59 20.67
CA GLY A 95 -3.45 12.70 21.86
C GLY A 95 -2.31 13.71 21.74
N ASP A 96 -1.54 13.85 22.82
CA ASP A 96 -0.59 14.96 22.99
C ASP A 96 0.73 14.76 22.22
N ARG A 97 0.90 13.63 21.53
CA ARG A 97 2.16 13.28 20.87
C ARG A 97 2.11 13.59 19.37
N PHE A 98 2.99 14.49 18.96
CA PHE A 98 3.23 14.74 17.54
C PHE A 98 3.81 13.51 16.84
N TYR A 99 3.25 13.18 15.67
CA TYR A 99 3.78 12.16 14.76
C TYR A 99 3.76 12.70 13.32
N PRO A 100 4.88 12.67 12.58
CA PRO A 100 5.01 13.37 11.31
C PRO A 100 4.34 12.61 10.16
N LEU A 101 3.00 12.65 10.10
CA LEU A 101 2.19 11.90 9.12
C LEU A 101 2.53 12.23 7.67
N ASN A 102 2.91 13.48 7.38
CA ASN A 102 3.35 13.89 6.03
C ASN A 102 4.65 13.22 5.57
N HIS A 103 5.49 12.80 6.51
CA HIS A 103 6.70 12.03 6.21
C HIS A 103 6.43 10.51 6.26
N ALA A 104 5.62 10.06 7.22
CA ALA A 104 5.39 8.64 7.45
C ALA A 104 4.39 8.00 6.46
N ARG A 105 3.52 8.79 5.81
CA ARG A 105 2.46 8.30 4.91
C ARG A 105 2.46 9.03 3.59
N VAL A 106 2.26 8.28 2.51
CA VAL A 106 2.12 8.83 1.15
C VAL A 106 0.64 8.91 0.77
N LYS A 107 0.22 10.07 0.23
CA LYS A 107 -1.05 10.22 -0.50
C LYS A 107 -0.74 10.05 -1.99
N GLY A 108 -1.28 9.02 -2.62
CA GLY A 108 -1.01 8.70 -4.02
C GLY A 108 -1.09 7.21 -4.26
N VAL A 109 -1.16 6.82 -5.53
CA VAL A 109 -1.35 5.43 -5.94
C VAL A 109 -0.17 4.56 -5.50
N GLY A 110 -0.47 3.51 -4.73
CA GLY A 110 0.48 2.67 -4.00
C GLY A 110 0.54 3.00 -2.50
N GLY A 111 0.26 4.24 -2.11
CA GLY A 111 0.28 4.68 -0.73
C GLY A 111 1.63 4.42 -0.05
N SER A 112 1.60 4.08 1.23
CA SER A 112 2.83 3.96 2.04
C SER A 112 3.78 2.82 1.60
N THR A 113 3.35 1.87 0.76
CA THR A 113 4.28 0.86 0.20
C THR A 113 5.25 1.43 -0.83
N LEU A 114 5.05 2.68 -1.27
CA LEU A 114 6.01 3.38 -2.12
C LEU A 114 7.38 3.61 -1.45
N HIS A 115 7.41 3.73 -0.12
CA HIS A 115 8.64 3.98 0.66
C HIS A 115 8.86 3.03 1.84
N TRP A 116 7.99 2.04 2.04
CA TRP A 116 8.17 1.04 3.09
C TRP A 116 9.48 0.27 2.93
N GLN A 117 9.95 -0.34 4.02
CA GLN A 117 11.20 -1.11 4.04
C GLN A 117 11.02 -2.60 3.73
N GLY A 118 9.81 -3.03 3.35
CA GLY A 118 9.52 -4.45 3.07
C GLY A 118 9.62 -5.36 4.30
N MET A 119 9.39 -4.82 5.50
CA MET A 119 9.34 -5.63 6.73
C MET A 119 7.98 -6.32 6.85
N VAL A 120 7.94 -7.64 6.64
CA VAL A 120 6.71 -8.44 6.60
C VAL A 120 6.71 -9.45 7.74
N MET A 121 6.53 -8.97 8.98
CA MET A 121 6.47 -9.82 10.17
C MET A 121 5.02 -10.22 10.47
N ARG A 122 4.80 -11.48 10.88
CA ARG A 122 3.54 -11.89 11.49
C ARG A 122 3.45 -11.35 12.92
N LEU A 123 2.22 -11.08 13.37
CA LEU A 123 1.96 -10.78 14.78
C LEU A 123 2.23 -12.01 15.64
N HIS A 124 2.51 -11.79 16.93
CA HIS A 124 2.60 -12.86 17.92
C HIS A 124 1.18 -13.23 18.40
N GLU A 125 0.97 -14.46 18.85
CA GLU A 125 -0.33 -14.92 19.37
C GLU A 125 -0.83 -14.05 20.53
N ASP A 126 0.08 -13.65 21.41
CA ASP A 126 -0.26 -12.76 22.53
C ASP A 126 -0.63 -11.32 22.13
N ASP A 127 -0.43 -10.92 20.86
CA ASP A 127 -0.87 -9.59 20.42
C ASP A 127 -2.41 -9.53 20.35
N PHE A 128 -3.08 -10.68 20.23
CA PHE A 128 -4.53 -10.80 20.11
C PHE A 128 -5.25 -10.79 21.47
N ASN A 129 -4.55 -11.10 22.57
CA ASN A 129 -5.12 -11.20 23.91
C ASN A 129 -4.47 -10.23 24.92
N SER A 130 -3.97 -9.07 24.44
CA SER A 130 -3.22 -8.12 25.26
C SER A 130 -3.99 -7.60 26.49
N GLY A 131 -5.31 -7.46 26.38
CA GLY A 131 -6.17 -7.07 27.48
C GLY A 131 -6.21 -8.14 28.56
N THR A 132 -6.49 -9.39 28.18
CA THR A 132 -6.55 -10.51 29.13
C THR A 132 -5.18 -10.92 29.67
N ALA A 133 -4.15 -11.00 28.82
CA ALA A 133 -2.82 -11.49 29.20
C ALA A 133 -1.97 -10.47 29.95
N ARG A 134 -2.15 -9.17 29.67
CA ARG A 134 -1.28 -8.10 30.19
C ARG A 134 -2.03 -6.91 30.81
N GLY A 135 -3.36 -6.88 30.76
CA GLY A 135 -4.17 -5.79 31.29
C GLY A 135 -4.07 -4.49 30.49
N VAL A 136 -3.62 -4.55 29.23
CA VAL A 136 -3.43 -3.37 28.37
C VAL A 136 -4.19 -3.50 27.05
N GLY A 137 -4.91 -2.44 26.68
CA GLY A 137 -5.71 -2.44 25.46
C GLY A 137 -6.91 -3.38 25.52
N ALA A 138 -7.51 -3.62 24.35
CA ALA A 138 -8.60 -4.59 24.19
C ALA A 138 -8.08 -5.85 23.49
N ASP A 139 -8.71 -6.98 23.80
CA ASP A 139 -8.51 -8.21 23.03
C ASP A 139 -9.15 -8.06 21.65
N TRP A 140 -8.53 -8.70 20.66
CA TRP A 140 -9.05 -8.73 19.31
C TRP A 140 -10.27 -9.66 19.25
N PRO A 141 -11.23 -9.39 18.36
CA PRO A 141 -12.40 -10.26 18.17
C PRO A 141 -12.10 -11.52 17.32
N ILE A 142 -10.82 -11.82 17.09
CA ILE A 142 -10.29 -12.96 16.33
C ILE A 142 -9.02 -13.46 17.02
N ASP A 143 -8.65 -14.71 16.77
CA ASP A 143 -7.44 -15.31 17.30
C ASP A 143 -6.33 -15.34 16.24
N TYR A 144 -5.07 -15.47 16.69
CA TYR A 144 -3.95 -15.70 15.76
C TYR A 144 -4.20 -16.90 14.85
N ALA A 145 -4.86 -17.95 15.35
CA ALA A 145 -5.16 -19.17 14.61
C ALA A 145 -6.07 -18.95 13.40
N ASP A 146 -6.80 -17.82 13.32
CA ASP A 146 -7.63 -17.47 12.17
C ASP A 146 -6.81 -16.89 11.01
N LEU A 147 -5.61 -16.36 11.29
CA LEU A 147 -4.79 -15.65 10.31
C LEU A 147 -3.79 -16.46 9.47
N PRO A 148 -3.33 -17.69 9.81
CA PRO A 148 -2.33 -18.39 9.01
C PRO A 148 -2.66 -18.50 7.51
N PRO A 149 -3.91 -18.81 7.09
CA PRO A 149 -4.20 -18.88 5.65
C PRO A 149 -4.11 -17.52 4.98
N TYR A 150 -4.47 -16.44 5.67
CA TYR A 150 -4.39 -15.08 5.12
C TYR A 150 -2.94 -14.54 5.11
N TYR A 151 -2.14 -14.85 6.13
CA TYR A 151 -0.71 -14.53 6.14
C TYR A 151 0.01 -15.22 4.98
N ALA A 152 -0.24 -16.51 4.76
CA ALA A 152 0.39 -17.25 3.66
C ALA A 152 0.00 -16.68 2.28
N GLN A 153 -1.25 -16.26 2.10
CA GLN A 153 -1.69 -15.59 0.87
C GLN A 153 -0.98 -14.25 0.69
N ALA A 154 -0.98 -13.40 1.72
CA ALA A 154 -0.33 -12.09 1.67
C ALA A 154 1.18 -12.19 1.41
N GLU A 155 1.87 -13.12 2.08
CA GLU A 155 3.30 -13.39 1.87
C GLU A 155 3.61 -13.77 0.42
N LYS A 156 2.78 -14.63 -0.17
CA LYS A 156 2.90 -15.01 -1.57
C LYS A 156 2.72 -13.82 -2.51
N GLU A 157 1.67 -13.02 -2.32
CA GLU A 157 1.40 -11.83 -3.15
C GLU A 157 2.51 -10.77 -3.00
N LEU A 158 3.11 -10.66 -1.82
CA LEU A 158 4.22 -9.75 -1.53
C LEU A 158 5.59 -10.29 -1.97
N GLY A 159 5.69 -11.55 -2.39
CA GLY A 159 6.95 -12.18 -2.79
C GLY A 159 7.90 -12.49 -1.62
N VAL A 160 7.37 -12.78 -0.44
CA VAL A 160 8.13 -13.25 0.72
C VAL A 160 8.43 -14.75 0.55
N SER A 161 9.71 -15.13 0.64
CA SER A 161 10.21 -16.50 0.44
C SER A 161 11.26 -16.93 1.45
#